data_AF-A0A9Q3FA84-F1
#
_entry.id   AF-A0A9Q3FA84-F1
#
_cell.length_a   1.000
_cell.length_b   1.000
_cell.length_c   1.000
_cell.angle_alpha   90.00
_cell.angle_beta   90.00
_cell.angle_gamma   90.00
#
_symmetry.space_group_name_H-M   'P 1'
#
loop_
_entity.id
_entity.type
_entity.pdbx_description
1 polymer ?
#
loop_
_entity_poly.entity_id
_entity_poly.type
_entity_poly.pdbx_seq_one_letter_code
_entity_poly.pdbx_strand_id
1 'polypeptide(L)'
;MRHELIDVLYTYRHAFSSDKEPLGTIKGHVVDITLNIDRPYHPVLRIPAYPASPRARKDLKKHILELIQLGVLIKLAHNEEALSD
;
A
#
# COMPACT_ATOMS: atom_id res chain seq x y z
N MET A 1 24.62 15.81 25.83
CA MET A 1 23.82 16.29 24.67
C MET A 1 23.96 15.46 23.40
N ARG A 2 25.08 15.48 22.67
CA ARG A 2 25.13 14.80 21.35
C ARG A 2 25.04 13.26 21.43
N HIS A 3 25.57 12.68 22.51
CA HIS A 3 25.48 11.25 22.79
C HIS A 3 24.05 10.83 23.20
N GLU A 4 23.45 11.56 24.15
CA GLU A 4 22.07 11.32 24.61
C GLU A 4 21.06 11.35 23.46
N LEU A 5 21.23 12.27 22.49
CA LEU A 5 20.36 12.32 21.32
C LEU A 5 20.50 11.06 20.45
N ILE A 6 21.72 10.58 20.22
CA ILE A 6 21.98 9.36 19.44
C ILE A 6 21.37 8.15 20.16
N ASP A 7 21.52 8.07 21.48
CA ASP A 7 20.96 6.98 22.29
C ASP A 7 19.43 6.94 22.18
N VAL A 8 18.77 8.09 22.27
CA VAL A 8 17.31 8.20 22.08
C VAL A 8 16.90 7.77 20.67
N LEU A 9 17.56 8.29 19.63
CA LEU A 9 17.24 7.93 18.24
C LEU A 9 17.44 6.44 17.96
N TYR A 10 18.48 5.84 18.55
CA TYR A 10 18.75 4.41 18.41
C TYR A 10 17.72 3.56 19.18
N THR A 11 17.37 3.97 20.40
CA THR A 11 16.38 3.30 21.24
C THR A 11 15.00 3.27 20.56
N TYR A 12 14.59 4.39 19.96
CA TYR A 12 13.29 4.53 19.31
C TYR A 12 13.37 4.41 17.79
N ARG A 13 14.38 3.73 17.24
CA ARG A 13 14.60 3.66 15.78
C ARG A 13 13.37 3.17 14.98
N HIS A 14 12.55 2.31 15.58
CA HIS A 14 11.33 1.76 14.96
C HIS A 14 10.14 2.73 15.00
N ALA A 15 10.22 3.83 15.76
CA ALA A 15 9.22 4.90 15.73
C ALA A 15 9.38 5.82 14.52
N PHE A 16 10.49 5.70 13.78
CA PHE A 16 10.78 6.49 12.59
C PHE A 16 10.49 5.70 11.32
N SER A 17 10.03 6.39 10.28
CA SER A 17 9.85 5.78 8.96
C SER A 17 11.20 5.37 8.38
N SER A 18 11.31 4.12 7.93
CA SER A 18 12.44 3.62 7.16
C SER A 18 11.96 3.03 5.83
N ASP A 19 12.83 3.05 4.84
CA ASP A 19 12.70 2.34 3.56
C ASP A 19 12.90 0.82 3.67
N LYS A 20 13.33 0.33 4.84
CA LYS A 20 13.63 -1.09 5.09
C LYS A 20 12.51 -1.86 5.78
N GLU A 21 11.54 -1.16 6.36
CA GLU A 21 10.43 -1.75 7.10
C GLU A 21 9.13 -1.53 6.31
N PRO A 22 8.24 -2.53 6.23
CA PRO A 22 6.98 -2.40 5.51
C PRO A 22 6.12 -1.31 6.14
N LEU A 23 5.47 -0.50 5.30
CA LEU A 23 4.53 0.51 5.75
C LEU A 23 3.17 -0.13 5.99
N GLY A 24 2.54 0.19 7.12
CA GLY A 24 1.11 -0.07 7.30
C GLY A 24 0.71 -1.45 7.81
N THR A 25 1.65 -2.30 8.25
CA THR A 25 1.32 -3.56 8.94
C THR A 25 0.89 -3.32 10.41
N ILE A 26 0.02 -2.34 10.65
CA ILE A 26 -0.57 -2.15 11.98
C ILE A 26 -1.68 -3.19 12.14
N LYS A 27 -1.39 -4.23 12.91
CA LYS A 27 -2.34 -5.31 13.21
C LYS A 27 -3.60 -4.74 13.87
N GLY A 28 -4.78 -5.18 13.43
CA GLY A 28 -6.07 -4.84 14.05
C GLY A 28 -6.81 -3.65 13.43
N HIS A 29 -6.29 -3.02 12.37
CA HIS A 29 -6.96 -1.91 11.65
C HIS A 29 -7.51 -2.31 10.28
N VAL A 30 -7.89 -3.58 10.11
CA VAL A 30 -8.52 -4.04 8.88
C VAL A 30 -9.89 -3.36 8.75
N VAL A 31 -10.14 -2.74 7.60
CA VAL A 31 -11.42 -2.10 7.29
C VAL A 31 -12.22 -3.05 6.41
N ASP A 32 -13.37 -3.48 6.89
CA ASP A 32 -14.36 -4.17 6.07
C ASP A 32 -15.23 -3.14 5.34
N ILE A 33 -15.21 -3.17 4.01
CA ILE A 33 -15.95 -2.25 3.14
C ILE A 33 -17.03 -3.04 2.40
N THR A 34 -18.26 -2.94 2.87
CA THR A 34 -19.42 -3.58 2.24
C THR A 34 -20.13 -2.61 1.31
N LEU A 35 -20.46 -3.05 0.08
CA LEU A 35 -21.30 -2.28 -0.82
C LEU A 35 -22.76 -2.32 -0.35
N ASN A 36 -23.46 -1.20 -0.48
CA ASN A 36 -24.89 -1.08 -0.15
C ASN A 36 -25.81 -1.52 -1.31
N ILE A 37 -25.26 -2.10 -2.36
CA ILE A 37 -25.98 -2.55 -3.55
C ILE A 37 -25.57 -3.98 -3.92
N ASP A 38 -26.54 -4.73 -4.43
CA ASP A 38 -26.34 -6.07 -4.96
C ASP A 38 -26.02 -6.05 -6.46
N ARG A 39 -25.51 -7.18 -6.96
CA ARG A 39 -25.28 -7.37 -8.40
C ARG A 39 -26.61 -7.35 -9.16
N PRO A 40 -26.64 -6.84 -10.42
CA PRO A 40 -25.51 -6.39 -11.21
C PRO A 40 -25.05 -4.97 -10.86
N TYR A 41 -23.73 -4.79 -10.74
CA TYR A 41 -23.12 -3.49 -10.46
C TYR A 41 -23.28 -2.51 -11.63
N HIS A 42 -23.34 -1.21 -11.32
CA HIS A 42 -23.46 -0.17 -12.34
C HIS A 42 -22.29 -0.23 -13.35
N PRO A 43 -22.53 -0.13 -14.68
CA PRO A 43 -21.50 -0.28 -15.70
C PRO A 43 -20.28 0.64 -15.54
N VAL A 44 -20.47 1.81 -14.90
CA VAL A 44 -19.39 2.76 -14.55
C VAL A 44 -18.28 2.14 -13.70
N LEU A 45 -18.56 1.06 -12.97
CA LEU A 45 -17.55 0.37 -12.16
C LEU A 45 -16.64 -0.53 -13.00
N ARG A 46 -16.96 -0.74 -14.29
CA ARG A 46 -16.17 -1.55 -15.24
C ARG A 46 -15.36 -0.69 -16.23
N ILE A 47 -14.99 0.52 -15.82
CA ILE A 47 -14.20 1.42 -16.69
C ILE A 47 -12.77 0.90 -16.79
N PRO A 48 -12.20 0.73 -18.00
CA PRO A 48 -10.81 0.38 -18.16
C PRO A 48 -9.91 1.51 -17.65
N ALA A 49 -8.71 1.16 -17.17
CA ALA A 49 -7.73 2.16 -16.79
C ALA A 49 -7.43 3.12 -17.96
N TYR A 50 -7.40 4.42 -17.68
CA TYR A 50 -7.06 5.42 -18.68
C TYR A 50 -5.63 5.19 -19.22
N PRO A 51 -5.39 5.41 -20.52
CA PRO A 51 -4.08 5.24 -21.09
C PRO A 51 -3.09 6.25 -20.51
N ALA A 52 -1.97 5.76 -19.99
CA ALA A 52 -0.87 6.60 -19.51
C ALA A 52 0.21 6.78 -20.60
N SER A 53 0.81 7.97 -20.65
CA SER A 53 1.91 8.26 -21.57
C SER A 53 3.13 7.38 -21.29
N PRO A 54 4.01 7.10 -22.27
CA PRO A 54 5.21 6.28 -22.06
C PRO A 54 6.09 6.78 -20.90
N ARG A 55 6.24 8.10 -20.78
CA ARG A 55 6.98 8.74 -19.67
C ARG A 55 6.29 8.49 -18.34
N ALA A 56 4.99 8.76 -18.25
CA ALA A 56 4.23 8.55 -17.02
C ALA A 56 4.28 7.08 -16.57
N ARG A 57 4.16 6.12 -17.49
CA ARG A 57 4.28 4.68 -17.17
C ARG A 57 5.64 4.32 -16.58
N LYS A 58 6.73 4.91 -17.08
CA LYS A 58 8.08 4.64 -16.58
C LYS A 58 8.24 5.15 -15.15
N ASP A 59 7.77 6.37 -14.88
CA ASP A 59 7.88 7.00 -13.56
C ASP A 59 6.97 6.28 -12.54
N LEU A 60 5.72 5.98 -12.91
CA LEU A 60 4.78 5.23 -12.07
C LEU A 60 5.28 3.82 -11.75
N LYS A 61 5.92 3.13 -12.69
CA LYS A 61 6.43 1.77 -12.48
C LYS A 61 7.39 1.70 -11.30
N LYS A 62 8.25 2.71 -11.12
CA LYS A 62 9.19 2.77 -9.99
C LYS A 62 8.42 2.78 -8.66
N HIS A 63 7.45 3.68 -8.52
CA HIS A 63 6.69 3.84 -7.29
C HIS A 63 5.77 2.66 -7.00
N ILE A 64 5.17 2.05 -8.02
CA ILE A 64 4.36 0.84 -7.85
C ILE A 64 5.23 -0.29 -7.27
N LEU A 65 6.47 -0.47 -7.76
CA LEU A 65 7.37 -1.49 -7.24
C LEU A 65 7.78 -1.22 -5.79
N GLU A 66 8.05 0.03 -5.44
CA GLU A 66 8.34 0.44 -4.05
C GLU A 66 7.16 0.11 -3.12
N LEU A 67 5.94 0.42 -3.52
CA LEU A 67 4.74 0.13 -2.73
C LEU A 67 4.47 -1.37 -2.57
N ILE A 68 4.81 -2.18 -3.57
CA ILE A 68 4.74 -3.65 -3.45
C ILE A 68 5.76 -4.16 -2.43
N GLN A 69 7.00 -3.66 -2.48
CA GLN A 69 8.05 -4.05 -1.53
C GLN A 69 7.70 -3.65 -0.09
N LEU A 70 7.05 -2.50 0.09
CA LEU A 70 6.59 -2.02 1.39
C LEU A 70 5.32 -2.73 1.88
N GLY A 71 4.75 -3.67 1.12
CA GLY A 71 3.54 -4.40 1.49
C GLY A 71 2.25 -3.59 1.41
N VAL A 72 2.29 -2.41 0.80
CA VAL A 72 1.13 -1.52 0.64
C VAL A 72 0.25 -1.96 -0.54
N LEU A 73 0.89 -2.39 -1.63
CA LEU A 73 0.20 -2.95 -2.80
C LEU A 73 0.46 -4.45 -2.91
N ILE A 74 -0.60 -5.22 -3.13
CA ILE A 74 -0.53 -6.66 -3.38
C ILE A 74 -1.09 -6.93 -4.77
N LYS A 75 -0.43 -7.83 -5.51
CA LYS A 75 -0.94 -8.32 -6.78
C LYS A 75 -1.96 -9.41 -6.49
N LEU A 76 -3.20 -9.19 -6.92
CA LEU A 76 -4.29 -10.16 -6.84
C LEU A 76 -4.69 -10.62 -8.24
N ALA A 77 -5.02 -11.91 -8.39
CA ALA A 77 -5.73 -12.39 -9.56
C ALA A 77 -7.20 -11.93 -9.56
N HIS A 78 -7.88 -12.02 -10.71
CA HIS A 78 -9.26 -11.55 -10.86
C HIS A 78 -10.27 -12.21 -9.91
N ASN A 79 -9.94 -13.40 -9.39
CA ASN A 79 -10.80 -14.20 -8.52
C ASN A 79 -10.18 -14.42 -7.12
N GLU A 80 -9.09 -13.73 -6.78
CA GLU A 80 -8.45 -13.84 -5.48
C GLU A 80 -8.95 -12.72 -4.56
N GLU A 81 -9.38 -13.10 -3.37
CA GLU A 81 -9.61 -12.16 -2.27
C GLU A 81 -8.30 -11.96 -1.51
N ALA A 82 -8.04 -10.73 -1.07
CA ALA A 82 -6.92 -10.49 -0.16
C ALA A 82 -7.22 -11.23 1.14
N LEU A 83 -6.46 -12.28 1.46
CA LEU A 83 -6.58 -13.00 2.72
C LEU A 83 -6.40 -11.99 3.88
N SER A 84 -7.45 -11.82 4.68
CA SER A 84 -7.35 -11.14 5.96
C SER A 84 -6.88 -12.16 7.00
N ASP A 85 -5.59 -12.11 7.36
CA ASP A 85 -5.08 -12.81 8.55
C ASP A 85 -5.48 -12.08 9.84
#